data_AF-A0A972RSM9-F1
#
_entry.id   AF-A0A972RSM9-F1
#
_cell.length_a   1.000
_cell.length_b   1.000
_cell.length_c   1.000
_cell.angle_alpha   90.00
_cell.angle_beta   90.00
_cell.angle_gamma   90.00
#
_symmetry.space_group_name_H-M   'P 1'
#
loop_
_entity.id
_entity.type
_entity.pdbx_description
1 polymer ?
#
loop_
_entity_poly.entity_id
_entity_poly.type
_entity_poly.pdbx_seq_one_letter_code
_entity_poly.pdbx_strand_id
1 'polypeptide(L)'
;MSTVTTQPMAAPPKPTWGQRIAAFFKALIRLILWLLFLLLLLAGCAATIVWGVPYVERTYLRPVQEMQVKVDVLERGLQSLEQRLTDQEEATASAIQALTQRVQELEGQLQALQDDLDELRTAQEEQTQRFTQDVRDLESKLTSIQSQIDRLEEDLQALTEENAGLAQTLRLESQIQVRQLQVLLHISQARVAIAQQDLTLAQDEISRARGLLQDLIRLAGQAERDDAWFEAVQEGQTRLEYAYDKVLTQPDLALKDLDIAWVVLTQAFEPQPVAVPEEAATEAEQPGAEEAATESPEAAASPTPTPTPAPSP
;
A
#
# COMPACT_ATOMS: atom_id res chain seq x y z
N MET A 1 -30.83 143.74 -49.30
CA MET A 1 -31.19 142.65 -50.23
C MET A 1 -32.51 142.08 -49.74
N SER A 2 -33.67 142.34 -50.35
CA SER A 2 -34.27 141.66 -51.53
C SER A 2 -35.21 140.48 -51.12
N THR A 3 -36.40 140.24 -51.67
CA THR A 3 -37.19 140.93 -52.74
C THR A 3 -38.69 140.54 -52.71
N VAL A 4 -39.59 141.54 -52.81
CA VAL A 4 -40.73 141.69 -53.77
C VAL A 4 -41.74 140.53 -54.02
N THR A 5 -43.06 140.87 -53.95
CA THR A 5 -44.17 140.59 -54.95
C THR A 5 -45.55 140.81 -54.26
N THR A 6 -46.25 141.97 -54.31
CA THR A 6 -47.22 142.55 -55.33
C THR A 6 -48.60 141.86 -55.44
N GLN A 7 -49.79 142.50 -55.64
CA GLN A 7 -50.30 143.91 -55.57
C GLN A 7 -51.88 143.92 -55.73
N PRO A 8 -52.62 145.02 -56.05
CA PRO A 8 -53.53 145.79 -55.16
C PRO A 8 -55.07 145.70 -55.40
N MET A 9 -55.83 146.57 -54.69
CA MET A 9 -57.25 147.00 -54.87
C MET A 9 -58.38 146.01 -54.48
N ALA A 10 -59.53 146.41 -53.91
CA ALA A 10 -59.93 147.67 -53.22
C ALA A 10 -61.24 147.51 -52.39
N ALA A 11 -61.38 148.35 -51.34
CA ALA A 11 -62.59 148.74 -50.59
C ALA A 11 -63.31 147.74 -49.61
N PRO A 12 -63.97 148.22 -48.52
CA PRO A 12 -64.25 147.41 -47.31
C PRO A 12 -65.72 147.36 -46.85
N PRO A 13 -66.03 146.57 -45.80
CA PRO A 13 -66.68 147.17 -44.62
C PRO A 13 -66.09 146.72 -43.26
N LYS A 14 -66.28 147.51 -42.20
CA LYS A 14 -65.75 147.29 -40.84
C LYS A 14 -66.69 146.41 -39.98
N PRO A 15 -66.24 145.30 -39.37
CA PRO A 15 -67.03 144.55 -38.39
C PRO A 15 -66.91 145.13 -36.96
N THR A 16 -67.96 144.91 -36.17
CA THR A 16 -68.23 145.57 -34.87
C THR A 16 -67.68 144.82 -33.64
N TRP A 17 -67.60 145.56 -32.53
CA TRP A 17 -66.97 145.19 -31.25
C TRP A 17 -67.38 143.80 -30.69
N GLY A 18 -68.63 143.34 -30.93
CA GLY A 18 -69.14 142.07 -30.42
C GLY A 18 -68.45 140.80 -30.95
N GLN A 19 -67.88 140.82 -32.17
CA GLN A 19 -67.24 139.62 -32.72
C GLN A 19 -65.94 139.21 -32.02
N ARG A 20 -65.26 140.14 -31.34
CA ARG A 20 -63.97 139.86 -30.68
C ARG A 20 -64.12 139.04 -29.39
N ILE A 21 -65.27 139.12 -28.72
CA ILE A 21 -65.53 138.38 -27.47
C ILE A 21 -65.95 136.92 -27.76
N ALA A 22 -66.78 136.71 -28.80
CA ALA A 22 -67.24 135.38 -29.19
C ALA A 22 -66.10 134.45 -29.66
N ALA A 23 -65.08 135.00 -30.32
CA ALA A 23 -63.91 134.23 -30.75
C ALA A 23 -63.11 133.65 -29.56
N PHE A 24 -63.00 134.40 -28.46
CA PHE A 24 -62.23 134.00 -27.28
C PHE A 24 -62.90 132.85 -26.51
N PHE A 25 -64.23 132.93 -26.30
CA PHE A 25 -65.00 131.86 -25.66
C PHE A 25 -64.99 130.55 -26.46
N LYS A 26 -65.03 130.63 -27.79
CA LYS A 26 -64.99 129.44 -28.67
C LYS A 26 -63.63 128.73 -28.62
N ALA A 27 -62.54 129.45 -28.39
CA ALA A 27 -61.22 128.86 -28.14
C ALA A 27 -61.15 128.17 -26.76
N LEU A 28 -61.67 128.83 -25.72
CA LEU A 28 -61.66 128.31 -24.35
C LEU A 28 -62.44 126.99 -24.19
N ILE A 29 -63.65 126.91 -24.75
CA ILE A 29 -64.48 125.68 -24.73
C ILE A 29 -63.76 124.53 -25.44
N ARG A 30 -63.10 124.79 -26.58
CA ARG A 30 -62.37 123.77 -27.34
C ARG A 30 -61.20 123.18 -26.56
N LEU A 31 -60.51 123.99 -25.76
CA LEU A 31 -59.41 123.57 -24.90
C LEU A 31 -59.91 122.71 -23.72
N ILE A 32 -61.01 123.10 -23.08
CA ILE A 32 -61.63 122.33 -21.98
C ILE A 32 -62.11 120.95 -22.47
N LEU A 33 -62.76 120.89 -23.62
CA LEU A 33 -63.31 119.63 -24.16
C LEU A 33 -62.18 118.67 -24.61
N TRP A 34 -61.08 119.21 -25.14
CA TRP A 34 -59.87 118.44 -25.44
C TRP A 34 -59.20 117.89 -24.16
N LEU A 35 -59.12 118.70 -23.10
CA LEU A 35 -58.58 118.28 -21.79
C LEU A 35 -59.43 117.16 -21.16
N LEU A 36 -60.77 117.26 -21.26
CA LEU A 36 -61.68 116.25 -20.70
C LEU A 36 -61.61 114.93 -21.49
N PHE A 37 -61.47 114.98 -22.81
CA PHE A 37 -61.22 113.79 -23.62
C PHE A 37 -59.87 113.12 -23.26
N LEU A 38 -58.81 113.92 -23.07
CA LEU A 38 -57.51 113.41 -22.61
C LEU A 38 -57.61 112.74 -21.24
N LEU A 39 -58.37 113.32 -20.31
CA LEU A 39 -58.57 112.78 -18.96
C LEU A 39 -59.39 111.49 -18.97
N LEU A 40 -60.43 111.40 -19.81
CA LEU A 40 -61.24 110.19 -19.97
C LEU A 40 -60.43 109.07 -20.64
N LEU A 41 -59.54 109.39 -21.58
CA LEU A 41 -58.62 108.44 -22.20
C LEU A 41 -57.55 107.96 -21.20
N LEU A 42 -57.02 108.85 -20.34
CA LEU A 42 -56.16 108.47 -19.21
C LEU A 42 -56.89 107.54 -18.23
N ALA A 43 -58.13 107.85 -17.86
CA ALA A 43 -58.93 107.04 -16.95
C ALA A 43 -59.27 105.66 -17.55
N GLY A 44 -59.56 105.60 -18.85
CA GLY A 44 -59.74 104.34 -19.59
C GLY A 44 -58.48 103.47 -19.59
N CYS A 45 -57.30 104.05 -19.87
CA CYS A 45 -56.03 103.35 -19.77
C CYS A 45 -55.70 102.91 -18.33
N ALA A 46 -56.00 103.73 -17.32
CA ALA A 46 -55.81 103.35 -15.92
C ALA A 46 -56.69 102.15 -15.53
N ALA A 47 -57.96 102.14 -15.95
CA ALA A 47 -58.88 101.03 -15.68
C ALA A 47 -58.43 99.72 -16.37
N THR A 48 -57.99 99.77 -17.63
CA THR A 48 -57.51 98.57 -18.34
C THR A 48 -56.21 98.02 -17.76
N ILE A 49 -55.33 98.87 -17.21
CA ILE A 49 -54.13 98.42 -16.48
C ILE A 49 -54.54 97.76 -15.15
N VAL A 50 -55.38 98.44 -14.34
CA VAL A 50 -55.74 97.98 -12.98
C VAL A 50 -56.59 96.70 -12.99
N TRP A 51 -57.42 96.47 -14.02
CA TRP A 51 -58.21 95.22 -14.16
C TRP A 51 -57.60 94.18 -15.11
N GLY A 52 -56.82 94.60 -16.12
CA GLY A 52 -56.20 93.68 -17.07
C GLY A 52 -55.08 92.85 -16.44
N VAL A 53 -54.21 93.48 -15.66
CA VAL A 53 -53.09 92.79 -14.97
C VAL A 53 -53.57 91.63 -14.08
N PRO A 54 -54.50 91.81 -13.11
CA PRO A 54 -54.95 90.70 -12.26
C PRO A 54 -55.76 89.62 -12.99
N TYR A 55 -56.34 89.92 -14.17
CA TYR A 55 -57.02 88.92 -14.99
C TYR A 55 -56.01 88.02 -15.72
N VAL A 56 -54.97 88.61 -16.32
CA VAL A 56 -53.86 87.87 -16.96
C VAL A 56 -53.10 87.04 -15.93
N GLU A 57 -52.88 87.57 -14.73
CA GLU A 57 -52.25 86.86 -13.62
C GLU A 57 -53.01 85.60 -13.19
N ARG A 58 -54.34 85.68 -13.09
CA ARG A 58 -55.18 84.53 -12.68
C ARG A 58 -55.37 83.51 -13.79
N THR A 59 -55.46 83.94 -15.04
CA THR A 59 -55.81 83.07 -16.18
C THR A 59 -54.57 82.44 -16.83
N TYR A 60 -53.42 83.13 -16.87
CA TYR A 60 -52.22 82.67 -17.59
C TYR A 60 -51.01 82.42 -16.70
N LEU A 61 -50.75 83.20 -15.64
CA LEU A 61 -49.56 83.00 -14.80
C LEU A 61 -49.67 81.81 -13.83
N ARG A 62 -50.84 81.59 -13.22
CA ARG A 62 -51.08 80.41 -12.36
C ARG A 62 -50.88 79.05 -13.05
N PRO A 63 -51.47 78.74 -14.23
CA PRO A 63 -51.25 77.45 -14.86
C PRO A 63 -49.78 77.24 -15.27
N VAL A 64 -49.04 78.30 -15.60
CA VAL A 64 -47.60 78.21 -15.87
C VAL A 64 -46.81 77.90 -14.59
N GLN A 65 -47.15 78.52 -13.45
CA GLN A 65 -46.54 78.19 -12.15
C GLN A 65 -46.82 76.74 -11.72
N GLU A 66 -48.05 76.24 -11.89
CA GLU A 66 -48.37 74.84 -11.63
C GLU A 66 -47.67 73.88 -12.61
N MET A 67 -47.48 74.27 -13.87
CA MET A 67 -46.71 73.50 -14.84
C MET A 67 -45.23 73.47 -14.48
N GLN A 68 -44.64 74.59 -14.00
CA GLN A 68 -43.27 74.61 -13.50
C GLN A 68 -43.09 73.66 -12.31
N VAL A 69 -43.97 73.71 -11.31
CA VAL A 69 -43.92 72.76 -10.17
C VAL A 69 -44.08 71.30 -10.61
N LYS A 70 -44.91 71.02 -11.62
CA LYS A 70 -45.05 69.67 -12.20
C LYS A 70 -43.80 69.22 -12.96
N VAL A 71 -43.16 70.12 -13.70
CA VAL A 71 -41.87 69.85 -14.39
C VAL A 71 -40.77 69.58 -13.38
N ASP A 72 -40.62 70.41 -12.35
CA ASP A 72 -39.69 70.20 -11.23
C ASP A 72 -39.85 68.82 -10.57
N VAL A 73 -41.09 68.39 -10.31
CA VAL A 73 -41.38 67.08 -9.70
C VAL A 73 -41.08 65.94 -10.67
N LEU A 74 -41.37 66.11 -11.97
CA LEU A 74 -41.02 65.13 -12.99
C LEU A 74 -39.50 65.03 -13.20
N GLU A 75 -38.78 66.14 -13.17
CA GLU A 75 -37.31 66.19 -13.30
C GLU A 75 -36.63 65.49 -12.12
N ARG A 76 -37.04 65.78 -10.88
CA ARG A 76 -36.59 65.04 -9.69
C ARG A 76 -36.99 63.57 -9.74
N GLY A 77 -38.16 63.26 -10.30
CA GLY A 77 -38.61 61.89 -10.55
C GLY A 77 -37.69 61.16 -11.51
N LEU A 78 -37.35 61.78 -12.65
CA LEU A 78 -36.42 61.24 -13.64
C LEU A 78 -35.01 61.07 -13.06
N GLN A 79 -34.46 62.07 -12.38
CA GLN A 79 -33.17 61.97 -11.68
C GLN A 79 -33.16 60.83 -10.66
N SER A 80 -34.25 60.64 -9.90
CA SER A 80 -34.35 59.52 -8.94
C SER A 80 -34.49 58.16 -9.61
N LEU A 81 -35.07 58.08 -10.81
CA LEU A 81 -35.15 56.84 -11.59
C LEU A 81 -33.82 56.53 -12.26
N GLU A 82 -33.15 57.53 -12.83
CA GLU A 82 -31.81 57.45 -13.40
C GLU A 82 -30.82 56.97 -12.33
N GLN A 83 -30.79 57.62 -11.16
CA GLN A 83 -29.95 57.18 -10.04
C GLN A 83 -30.26 55.73 -9.62
N ARG A 84 -31.54 55.35 -9.49
CA ARG A 84 -31.91 53.97 -9.13
C ARG A 84 -31.54 52.95 -10.20
N LEU A 85 -31.52 53.33 -11.48
CA LEU A 85 -31.03 52.48 -12.56
C LEU A 85 -29.51 52.33 -12.48
N THR A 86 -28.75 53.42 -12.25
CA THR A 86 -27.30 53.37 -12.03
C THR A 86 -26.96 52.51 -10.80
N ASP A 87 -27.61 52.72 -9.66
CA ASP A 87 -27.43 51.90 -8.44
C ASP A 87 -27.71 50.40 -8.72
N GLN A 88 -28.71 50.09 -9.55
CA GLN A 88 -29.07 48.73 -9.93
C GLN A 88 -28.07 48.12 -10.94
N GLU A 89 -27.57 48.91 -11.89
CA GLU A 89 -26.53 48.51 -12.85
C GLU A 89 -25.21 48.23 -12.11
N GLU A 90 -24.80 49.08 -11.16
CA GLU A 90 -23.62 48.84 -10.32
C GLU A 90 -23.78 47.60 -9.43
N ALA A 91 -24.93 47.44 -8.77
CA ALA A 91 -25.21 46.28 -7.93
C ALA A 91 -25.24 44.97 -8.74
N THR A 92 -25.80 44.97 -9.96
CA THR A 92 -25.82 43.78 -10.82
C THR A 92 -24.45 43.49 -11.42
N ALA A 93 -23.67 44.50 -11.83
CA ALA A 93 -22.29 44.33 -12.26
C ALA A 93 -21.41 43.74 -11.15
N SER A 94 -21.56 44.23 -9.91
CA SER A 94 -20.86 43.70 -8.73
C SER A 94 -21.25 42.25 -8.44
N ALA A 95 -22.54 41.92 -8.50
CA ALA A 95 -23.03 40.55 -8.31
C ALA A 95 -22.52 39.59 -9.39
N ILE A 96 -22.48 40.02 -10.66
CA ILE A 96 -21.90 39.25 -11.77
C ILE A 96 -20.41 39.01 -11.51
N GLN A 97 -19.65 40.05 -11.15
CA GLN A 97 -18.21 39.92 -10.86
C GLN A 97 -17.94 38.93 -9.72
N ALA A 98 -18.72 38.99 -8.63
CA ALA A 98 -18.61 38.06 -7.50
C ALA A 98 -18.96 36.61 -7.89
N LEU A 99 -19.97 36.42 -8.74
CA LEU A 99 -20.31 35.10 -9.27
C LEU A 99 -19.23 34.57 -10.21
N THR A 100 -18.66 35.40 -11.09
CA THR A 100 -17.54 35.01 -11.97
C THR A 100 -16.31 34.58 -11.16
N GLN A 101 -15.94 35.32 -10.11
CA GLN A 101 -14.86 34.93 -9.21
C GLN A 101 -15.14 33.59 -8.52
N ARG A 102 -16.38 33.37 -8.06
CA ARG A 102 -16.78 32.11 -7.42
C ARG A 102 -16.79 30.93 -8.40
N VAL A 103 -17.15 31.15 -9.66
CA VAL A 103 -17.06 30.10 -10.71
C VAL A 103 -15.60 29.74 -10.97
N GLN A 104 -14.72 30.72 -11.14
CA GLN A 104 -13.27 30.48 -11.32
C GLN A 104 -12.64 29.72 -10.16
N GLU A 105 -13.01 30.06 -8.92
CA GLU A 105 -12.57 29.33 -7.71
C GLU A 105 -13.06 27.87 -7.72
N LEU A 106 -14.33 27.64 -8.06
CA LEU A 106 -14.89 26.27 -8.14
C LEU A 106 -14.30 25.46 -9.29
N GLU A 107 -13.98 26.09 -10.43
CA GLU A 107 -13.26 25.46 -11.55
C GLU A 107 -11.84 25.05 -11.13
N GLY A 108 -11.13 25.91 -10.40
CA GLY A 108 -9.81 25.59 -9.82
C GLY A 108 -9.86 24.44 -8.81
N GLN A 109 -10.86 24.44 -7.92
CA GLN A 109 -11.08 23.35 -6.96
C GLN A 109 -11.46 22.03 -7.64
N LEU A 110 -12.24 22.07 -8.72
CA LEU A 110 -12.57 20.89 -9.52
C LEU A 110 -11.33 20.30 -10.21
N GLN A 111 -10.47 21.15 -10.78
CA GLN A 111 -9.23 20.69 -11.40
C GLN A 111 -8.31 20.03 -10.36
N ALA A 112 -8.10 20.67 -9.20
CA ALA A 112 -7.28 20.11 -8.13
C ALA A 112 -7.81 18.75 -7.63
N LEU A 113 -9.13 18.62 -7.44
CA LEU A 113 -9.76 17.35 -7.07
C LEU A 113 -9.66 16.27 -8.16
N GLN A 114 -9.61 16.67 -9.43
CA GLN A 114 -9.39 15.73 -10.54
C GLN A 114 -7.93 15.24 -10.55
N ASP A 115 -6.97 16.15 -10.36
CA ASP A 115 -5.54 15.82 -10.30
C ASP A 115 -5.26 14.89 -9.09
N ASP A 116 -5.82 15.19 -7.91
CA ASP A 116 -5.75 14.35 -6.70
C ASP A 116 -6.32 12.94 -6.93
N LEU A 117 -7.44 12.82 -7.68
CA LEU A 117 -8.06 11.54 -8.01
C LEU A 117 -7.22 10.69 -8.98
N ASP A 118 -6.60 11.32 -9.97
CA ASP A 118 -5.72 10.64 -10.94
C ASP A 118 -4.38 10.20 -10.29
N GLU A 119 -3.84 10.99 -9.35
CA GLU A 119 -2.70 10.58 -8.51
C GLU A 119 -3.05 9.40 -7.59
N LEU A 120 -4.15 9.51 -6.83
CA LEU A 120 -4.60 8.45 -5.93
C LEU A 120 -4.88 7.13 -6.67
N ARG A 121 -5.46 7.23 -7.87
CA ARG A 121 -5.70 6.08 -8.75
C ARG A 121 -4.38 5.43 -9.18
N THR A 122 -3.40 6.21 -9.60
CA THR A 122 -2.09 5.70 -10.02
C THR A 122 -1.36 5.04 -8.84
N ALA A 123 -1.39 5.66 -7.65
CA ALA A 123 -0.85 5.07 -6.42
C ALA A 123 -1.54 3.74 -6.05
N GLN A 124 -2.86 3.63 -6.23
CA GLN A 124 -3.61 2.39 -6.01
C GLN A 124 -3.25 1.31 -7.04
N GLU A 125 -3.09 1.68 -8.32
CA GLU A 125 -2.69 0.76 -9.39
C GLU A 125 -1.26 0.23 -9.14
N GLU A 126 -0.31 1.08 -8.73
CA GLU A 126 1.03 0.67 -8.29
C GLU A 126 1.01 -0.26 -7.07
N GLN A 127 0.26 0.11 -6.01
CA GLN A 127 0.17 -0.70 -4.80
C GLN A 127 -0.42 -2.09 -5.10
N THR A 128 -1.43 -2.16 -5.97
CA THR A 128 -2.03 -3.41 -6.42
C THR A 128 -1.03 -4.27 -7.19
N GLN A 129 -0.21 -3.67 -8.06
CA GLN A 129 0.86 -4.38 -8.77
C GLN A 129 1.91 -4.95 -7.80
N ARG A 130 2.36 -4.15 -6.82
CA ARG A 130 3.33 -4.60 -5.79
C ARG A 130 2.77 -5.77 -4.98
N PHE A 131 1.56 -5.66 -4.43
CA PHE A 131 0.94 -6.79 -3.71
C PHE A 131 0.76 -8.03 -4.58
N THR A 132 0.43 -7.86 -5.87
CA THR A 132 0.30 -9.01 -6.78
C THR A 132 1.66 -9.67 -7.05
N GLN A 133 2.77 -8.91 -7.05
CA GLN A 133 4.12 -9.45 -7.13
C GLN A 133 4.50 -10.17 -5.82
N ASP A 134 4.31 -9.52 -4.67
CA ASP A 134 4.62 -10.09 -3.35
C ASP A 134 3.89 -11.43 -3.14
N VAL A 135 2.62 -11.54 -3.53
CA VAL A 135 1.84 -12.79 -3.45
C VAL A 135 2.47 -13.89 -4.31
N ARG A 136 2.88 -13.61 -5.55
CA ARG A 136 3.55 -14.61 -6.41
C ARG A 136 4.91 -15.04 -5.86
N ASP A 137 5.67 -14.11 -5.29
CA ASP A 137 6.96 -14.42 -4.67
C ASP A 137 6.76 -15.28 -3.41
N LEU A 138 5.69 -15.07 -2.64
CA LEU A 138 5.29 -15.91 -1.51
C LEU A 138 4.82 -17.30 -1.97
N GLU A 139 4.00 -17.40 -3.01
CA GLU A 139 3.55 -18.67 -3.61
C GLU A 139 4.75 -19.51 -4.12
N SER A 140 5.73 -18.86 -4.77
CA SER A 140 6.96 -19.50 -5.22
C SER A 140 7.80 -20.02 -4.04
N LYS A 141 7.99 -19.20 -3.00
CA LYS A 141 8.71 -19.61 -1.77
C LYS A 141 8.00 -20.76 -1.05
N LEU A 142 6.68 -20.73 -0.95
CA LEU A 142 5.88 -21.79 -0.32
C LEU A 142 6.02 -23.11 -1.09
N THR A 143 5.95 -23.05 -2.43
CA THR A 143 6.17 -24.22 -3.30
C THR A 143 7.58 -24.78 -3.14
N SER A 144 8.59 -23.91 -3.06
CA SER A 144 9.98 -24.33 -2.81
C SER A 144 10.14 -25.00 -1.45
N ILE A 145 9.55 -24.44 -0.38
CA ILE A 145 9.61 -25.00 0.97
C ILE A 145 8.90 -26.36 1.02
N GLN A 146 7.74 -26.51 0.39
CA GLN A 146 7.05 -27.80 0.30
C GLN A 146 7.96 -28.85 -0.34
N SER A 147 8.59 -28.54 -1.49
CA SER A 147 9.50 -29.48 -2.16
C SER A 147 10.78 -29.82 -1.36
N GLN A 148 11.15 -28.98 -0.38
CA GLN A 148 12.25 -29.28 0.56
C GLN A 148 11.78 -30.18 1.71
N ILE A 149 10.54 -29.98 2.20
CA ILE A 149 9.92 -30.87 3.19
C ILE A 149 9.76 -32.27 2.61
N ASP A 150 9.19 -32.40 1.40
CA ASP A 150 8.96 -33.70 0.74
C ASP A 150 10.27 -34.50 0.61
N ARG A 151 11.39 -33.83 0.27
CA ARG A 151 12.73 -34.46 0.20
C ARG A 151 13.28 -34.85 1.57
N LEU A 152 13.12 -33.99 2.59
CA LEU A 152 13.56 -34.31 3.94
C LEU A 152 12.78 -35.48 4.55
N GLU A 153 11.51 -35.66 4.17
CA GLU A 153 10.72 -36.85 4.53
C GLU A 153 11.25 -38.12 3.84
N GLU A 154 11.59 -38.05 2.55
CA GLU A 154 12.22 -39.15 1.80
C GLU A 154 13.60 -39.53 2.39
N ASP A 155 14.46 -38.54 2.64
CA ASP A 155 15.78 -38.73 3.26
C ASP A 155 15.64 -39.35 4.67
N LEU A 156 14.72 -38.86 5.51
CA LEU A 156 14.48 -39.41 6.85
C LEU A 156 13.94 -40.85 6.81
N GLN A 157 13.10 -41.19 5.82
CA GLN A 157 12.65 -42.57 5.64
C GLN A 157 13.84 -43.47 5.24
N ALA A 158 14.65 -43.06 4.26
CA ALA A 158 15.82 -43.80 3.82
C ALA A 158 16.83 -44.05 4.98
N LEU A 159 17.16 -43.00 5.74
CA LEU A 159 18.02 -43.13 6.92
C LEU A 159 17.42 -44.03 8.01
N THR A 160 16.09 -44.06 8.16
CA THR A 160 15.42 -44.93 9.13
C THR A 160 15.48 -46.39 8.70
N GLU A 161 15.28 -46.67 7.41
CA GLU A 161 15.40 -48.02 6.83
C GLU A 161 16.85 -48.53 6.88
N GLU A 162 17.84 -47.67 6.57
CA GLU A 162 19.25 -47.98 6.70
C GLU A 162 19.65 -48.30 8.16
N ASN A 163 19.25 -47.45 9.11
CA ASN A 163 19.53 -47.68 10.53
C ASN A 163 18.85 -48.96 11.05
N ALA A 164 17.64 -49.30 10.58
CA ALA A 164 16.99 -50.55 10.92
C ALA A 164 17.77 -51.76 10.36
N GLY A 165 18.29 -51.65 9.13
CA GLY A 165 19.20 -52.63 8.53
C GLY A 165 20.48 -52.81 9.35
N LEU A 166 21.20 -51.73 9.64
CA LEU A 166 22.44 -51.73 10.44
C LEU A 166 22.23 -52.27 11.87
N ALA A 167 21.11 -51.93 12.51
CA ALA A 167 20.77 -52.47 13.82
C ALA A 167 20.53 -53.98 13.76
N GLN A 168 19.91 -54.48 12.68
CA GLN A 168 19.66 -55.90 12.47
C GLN A 168 20.95 -56.68 12.14
N THR A 169 21.85 -56.15 11.31
CA THR A 169 23.15 -56.80 11.01
C THR A 169 24.04 -56.86 12.25
N LEU A 170 24.17 -55.76 13.01
CA LEU A 170 24.90 -55.73 14.28
C LEU A 170 24.31 -56.70 15.31
N ARG A 171 22.97 -56.83 15.36
CA ARG A 171 22.28 -57.79 16.22
C ARG A 171 22.53 -59.25 15.81
N LEU A 172 22.64 -59.55 14.52
CA LEU A 172 22.99 -60.89 14.03
C LEU A 172 24.45 -61.21 14.34
N GLU A 173 25.37 -60.30 14.03
CA GLU A 173 26.80 -60.49 14.27
C GLU A 173 27.13 -60.68 15.76
N SER A 174 26.55 -59.87 16.65
CA SER A 174 26.71 -60.05 18.10
C SER A 174 26.17 -61.40 18.61
N GLN A 175 25.08 -61.92 18.02
CA GLN A 175 24.60 -63.27 18.34
C GLN A 175 25.55 -64.36 17.84
N ILE A 176 26.10 -64.22 16.63
CA ILE A 176 27.09 -65.14 16.07
C ILE A 176 28.33 -65.21 16.97
N GLN A 177 28.91 -64.07 17.35
CA GLN A 177 30.07 -64.00 18.23
C GLN A 177 29.82 -64.64 19.61
N VAL A 178 28.67 -64.39 20.23
CA VAL A 178 28.29 -65.04 21.49
C VAL A 178 28.15 -66.56 21.31
N ARG A 179 27.57 -67.04 20.21
CA ARG A 179 27.47 -68.48 19.92
C ARG A 179 28.84 -69.12 19.65
N GLN A 180 29.74 -68.45 18.93
CA GLN A 180 31.12 -68.91 18.70
C GLN A 180 31.85 -69.15 20.03
N LEU A 181 31.81 -68.16 20.93
CA LEU A 181 32.40 -68.27 22.26
C LEU A 181 31.75 -69.37 23.11
N GLN A 182 30.43 -69.59 23.00
CA GLN A 182 29.73 -70.68 23.70
C GLN A 182 30.15 -72.06 23.18
N VAL A 183 30.21 -72.27 21.85
CA VAL A 183 30.69 -73.52 21.25
C VAL A 183 32.09 -73.84 21.77
N LEU A 184 32.99 -72.86 21.73
CA LEU A 184 34.34 -73.01 22.26
C LEU A 184 34.32 -73.31 23.78
N LEU A 185 33.53 -72.60 24.60
CA LEU A 185 33.45 -72.91 26.02
C LEU A 185 33.09 -74.39 26.27
N HIS A 186 32.08 -74.93 25.59
CA HIS A 186 31.66 -76.33 25.75
C HIS A 186 32.70 -77.35 25.26
N ILE A 187 33.41 -77.09 24.15
CA ILE A 187 34.51 -77.97 23.70
C ILE A 187 35.64 -77.98 24.73
N SER A 188 35.99 -76.82 25.31
CA SER A 188 37.02 -76.75 26.34
C SER A 188 36.61 -77.48 27.62
N GLN A 189 35.34 -77.41 28.02
CA GLN A 189 34.77 -78.15 29.16
C GLN A 189 34.77 -79.66 28.91
N ALA A 190 34.39 -80.12 27.71
CA ALA A 190 34.46 -81.52 27.33
C ALA A 190 35.89 -82.09 27.45
N ARG A 191 36.90 -81.35 26.97
CA ARG A 191 38.33 -81.74 27.08
C ARG A 191 38.76 -81.90 28.56
N VAL A 192 38.32 -80.99 29.44
CA VAL A 192 38.57 -81.08 30.89
C VAL A 192 37.84 -82.26 31.52
N ALA A 193 36.59 -82.53 31.15
CA ALA A 193 35.81 -83.64 31.67
C ALA A 193 36.43 -85.01 31.31
N ILE A 194 36.92 -85.18 30.08
CA ILE A 194 37.68 -86.38 29.66
C ILE A 194 38.95 -86.53 30.52
N ALA A 195 39.71 -85.45 30.75
CA ALA A 195 40.91 -85.49 31.58
C ALA A 195 40.62 -85.83 33.07
N GLN A 196 39.40 -85.53 33.54
CA GLN A 196 38.91 -85.90 34.88
C GLN A 196 38.25 -87.28 34.94
N GLN A 197 38.19 -88.00 33.81
CA GLN A 197 37.51 -89.31 33.64
C GLN A 197 35.98 -89.27 33.81
N ASP A 198 35.34 -88.08 33.79
CA ASP A 198 33.88 -87.96 33.71
C ASP A 198 33.42 -87.98 32.24
N LEU A 199 33.35 -89.18 31.69
CA LEU A 199 33.00 -89.41 30.28
C LEU A 199 31.52 -89.08 29.98
N THR A 200 30.66 -89.14 31.00
CA THR A 200 29.24 -88.73 30.91
C THR A 200 29.09 -87.23 30.75
N LEU A 201 29.74 -86.44 31.61
CA LEU A 201 29.77 -84.98 31.48
C LEU A 201 30.41 -84.57 30.15
N ALA A 202 31.50 -85.22 29.74
CA ALA A 202 32.12 -84.97 28.44
C ALA A 202 31.15 -85.19 27.27
N GLN A 203 30.38 -86.30 27.29
CA GLN A 203 29.38 -86.56 26.25
C GLN A 203 28.29 -85.48 26.20
N ASP A 204 27.80 -85.03 27.36
CA ASP A 204 26.81 -83.97 27.46
C ASP A 204 27.35 -82.62 26.93
N GLU A 205 28.58 -82.25 27.27
CA GLU A 205 29.21 -81.02 26.76
C GLU A 205 29.45 -81.07 25.24
N ILE A 206 29.86 -82.22 24.68
CA ILE A 206 29.99 -82.39 23.22
C ILE A 206 28.62 -82.26 22.54
N SER A 207 27.56 -82.83 23.12
CA SER A 207 26.21 -82.70 22.56
C SER A 207 25.72 -81.25 22.54
N ARG A 208 26.02 -80.47 23.60
CA ARG A 208 25.73 -79.04 23.69
C ARG A 208 26.53 -78.23 22.68
N ALA A 209 27.82 -78.50 22.53
CA ALA A 209 28.66 -77.87 21.50
C ALA A 209 28.11 -78.11 20.09
N ARG A 210 27.71 -79.34 19.75
CA ARG A 210 27.09 -79.69 18.45
C ARG A 210 25.78 -78.94 18.21
N GLY A 211 24.87 -78.91 19.19
CA GLY A 211 23.60 -78.19 19.08
C GLY A 211 23.78 -76.69 18.87
N LEU A 212 24.71 -76.08 19.62
CA LEU A 212 25.07 -74.68 19.44
C LEU A 212 25.70 -74.40 18.07
N LEU A 213 26.53 -75.31 17.55
CA LEU A 213 27.15 -75.16 16.24
C LEU A 213 26.12 -75.21 15.10
N GLN A 214 25.09 -76.04 15.20
CA GLN A 214 23.96 -76.04 14.25
C GLN A 214 23.14 -74.75 14.29
N ASP A 215 22.90 -74.22 15.49
CA ASP A 215 22.27 -72.90 15.69
C ASP A 215 23.12 -71.78 15.06
N LEU A 216 24.44 -71.89 15.18
CA LEU A 216 25.44 -70.94 14.68
C LEU A 216 25.52 -70.98 13.14
N ILE A 217 25.52 -72.16 12.52
CA ILE A 217 25.40 -72.33 11.06
C ILE A 217 24.13 -71.64 10.54
N ARG A 218 22.99 -71.83 11.23
CA ARG A 218 21.71 -71.21 10.85
C ARG A 218 21.74 -69.68 10.95
N LEU A 219 22.38 -69.12 11.98
CA LEU A 219 22.55 -67.67 12.13
C LEU A 219 23.54 -67.11 11.09
N ALA A 220 24.65 -67.79 10.83
CA ALA A 220 25.62 -67.40 9.82
C ALA A 220 25.03 -67.37 8.40
N GLY A 221 24.10 -68.28 8.09
CA GLY A 221 23.33 -68.27 6.83
C GLY A 221 22.37 -67.08 6.70
N GLN A 222 22.00 -66.42 7.81
CA GLN A 222 21.23 -65.16 7.80
C GLN A 222 22.12 -63.92 7.74
N ALA A 223 23.43 -64.07 8.00
CA ALA A 223 24.42 -63.01 7.98
C ALA A 223 25.39 -63.13 6.78
N GLU A 224 25.02 -63.94 5.78
CA GLU A 224 25.74 -64.10 4.49
C GLU A 224 27.26 -64.34 4.65
N ARG A 225 27.65 -65.20 5.59
CA ARG A 225 29.06 -65.59 5.79
C ARG A 225 29.64 -66.34 4.60
N ASP A 226 30.95 -66.20 4.38
CA ASP A 226 31.70 -66.82 3.28
C ASP A 226 31.62 -68.37 3.29
N ASP A 227 31.65 -68.98 2.10
CA ASP A 227 31.66 -70.44 1.94
C ASP A 227 32.81 -71.13 2.69
N ALA A 228 33.99 -70.51 2.73
CA ALA A 228 35.17 -71.02 3.45
C ALA A 228 34.94 -71.12 4.97
N TRP A 229 34.13 -70.22 5.53
CA TRP A 229 33.73 -70.25 6.92
C TRP A 229 32.79 -71.44 7.18
N PHE A 230 31.85 -71.70 6.28
CA PHE A 230 30.95 -72.86 6.37
C PHE A 230 31.70 -74.20 6.25
N GLU A 231 32.69 -74.31 5.34
CA GLU A 231 33.51 -75.51 5.18
C GLU A 231 34.26 -75.86 6.47
N ALA A 232 34.96 -74.88 7.06
CA ALA A 232 35.68 -75.08 8.32
C ALA A 232 34.74 -75.44 9.49
N VAL A 233 33.55 -74.83 9.55
CA VAL A 233 32.53 -75.17 10.56
C VAL A 233 31.96 -76.58 10.36
N GLN A 234 31.78 -77.03 9.12
CA GLN A 234 31.36 -78.40 8.82
C GLN A 234 32.43 -79.44 9.15
N GLU A 235 33.73 -79.16 8.90
CA GLU A 235 34.80 -80.03 9.41
C GLU A 235 34.76 -80.07 10.94
N GLY A 236 34.66 -78.92 11.61
CA GLY A 236 34.53 -78.83 13.07
C GLY A 236 33.37 -79.68 13.61
N GLN A 237 32.18 -79.60 12.99
CA GLN A 237 31.04 -80.45 13.35
C GLN A 237 31.34 -81.94 13.16
N THR A 238 31.93 -82.31 12.02
CA THR A 238 32.28 -83.70 11.70
C THR A 238 33.27 -84.29 12.73
N ARG A 239 34.22 -83.48 13.21
CA ARG A 239 35.16 -83.86 14.29
C ARG A 239 34.46 -84.02 15.63
N LEU A 240 33.52 -83.13 15.99
CA LEU A 240 32.70 -83.27 17.20
C LEU A 240 31.81 -84.52 17.16
N GLU A 241 31.36 -84.92 15.98
CA GLU A 241 30.60 -86.16 15.75
C GLU A 241 31.44 -87.41 16.02
N TYR A 242 32.65 -87.48 15.45
CA TYR A 242 33.57 -88.57 15.76
C TYR A 242 34.00 -88.60 17.23
N ALA A 243 34.17 -87.44 17.88
CA ALA A 243 34.47 -87.38 19.31
C ALA A 243 33.30 -87.91 20.17
N TYR A 244 32.06 -87.53 19.84
CA TYR A 244 30.86 -87.96 20.55
C TYR A 244 30.68 -89.48 20.57
N ASP A 245 30.85 -90.15 19.43
CA ASP A 245 30.69 -91.60 19.31
C ASP A 245 31.80 -92.38 20.05
N LYS A 246 32.98 -91.77 20.19
CA LYS A 246 34.18 -92.40 20.78
C LYS A 246 34.34 -92.13 22.27
N VAL A 247 33.75 -91.07 22.84
CA VAL A 247 34.07 -90.58 24.20
C VAL A 247 33.95 -91.66 25.30
N LEU A 248 32.96 -92.55 25.20
CA LEU A 248 32.72 -93.62 26.17
C LEU A 248 33.61 -94.88 25.97
N THR A 249 34.19 -95.06 24.78
CA THR A 249 34.89 -96.32 24.41
C THR A 249 36.39 -96.12 24.16
N GLN A 250 36.79 -94.94 23.69
CA GLN A 250 38.14 -94.57 23.28
C GLN A 250 38.41 -93.09 23.62
N PRO A 251 38.45 -92.72 24.92
CA PRO A 251 38.55 -91.32 25.36
C PRO A 251 39.78 -90.60 24.80
N ASP A 252 40.93 -91.28 24.68
CA ASP A 252 42.15 -90.70 24.11
C ASP A 252 42.02 -90.34 22.62
N LEU A 253 41.16 -91.05 21.88
CA LEU A 253 40.90 -90.75 20.46
C LEU A 253 39.84 -89.66 20.33
N ALA A 254 38.81 -89.67 21.18
CA ALA A 254 37.84 -88.59 21.27
C ALA A 254 38.52 -87.25 21.61
N LEU A 255 39.48 -87.23 22.55
CA LEU A 255 40.25 -86.04 22.92
C LEU A 255 41.01 -85.45 21.70
N LYS A 256 41.61 -86.30 20.86
CA LYS A 256 42.29 -85.86 19.63
C LYS A 256 41.32 -85.26 18.60
N ASP A 257 40.15 -85.87 18.42
CA ASP A 257 39.12 -85.31 17.53
C ASP A 257 38.59 -83.97 18.09
N LEU A 258 38.46 -83.80 19.42
CA LEU A 258 38.15 -82.50 20.04
C LEU A 258 39.26 -81.46 19.87
N ASP A 259 40.53 -81.85 19.95
CA ASP A 259 41.66 -80.95 19.71
C ASP A 259 41.69 -80.45 18.26
N ILE A 260 41.35 -81.30 17.29
CA ILE A 260 41.23 -80.89 15.87
C ILE A 260 40.02 -79.99 15.69
N ALA A 261 38.85 -80.36 16.23
CA ALA A 261 37.65 -79.52 16.20
C ALA A 261 37.90 -78.13 16.79
N TRP A 262 38.65 -78.07 17.91
CA TRP A 262 39.06 -76.83 18.54
C TRP A 262 39.82 -75.92 17.58
N VAL A 263 40.92 -76.43 17.02
CA VAL A 263 41.82 -75.63 16.17
C VAL A 263 41.08 -75.11 14.94
N VAL A 264 40.36 -75.99 14.22
CA VAL A 264 39.61 -75.62 13.02
C VAL A 264 38.55 -74.56 13.34
N LEU A 265 37.77 -74.73 14.42
CA LEU A 265 36.75 -73.75 14.81
C LEU A 265 37.36 -72.44 15.31
N THR A 266 38.48 -72.46 16.05
CA THR A 266 39.15 -71.21 16.46
C THR A 266 39.69 -70.42 15.26
N GLN A 267 40.18 -71.08 14.22
CA GLN A 267 40.63 -70.43 12.98
C GLN A 267 39.44 -69.90 12.18
N ALA A 268 38.34 -70.64 12.10
CA ALA A 268 37.10 -70.19 11.45
C ALA A 268 36.43 -69.01 12.18
N PHE A 269 36.58 -68.91 13.50
CA PHE A 269 35.97 -67.86 14.33
C PHE A 269 36.91 -66.67 14.57
N GLU A 270 38.15 -66.71 14.08
CA GLU A 270 39.04 -65.56 14.14
C GLU A 270 38.43 -64.42 13.30
N PRO A 271 38.28 -63.20 13.85
CA PRO A 271 37.66 -62.11 13.11
C PRO A 271 38.55 -61.79 11.90
N GLN A 272 38.05 -62.09 10.69
CA GLN A 272 38.72 -61.66 9.47
C GLN A 272 38.98 -60.15 9.58
N PRO A 273 40.21 -59.69 9.25
CA PRO A 273 40.51 -58.27 9.32
C PRO A 273 39.53 -57.55 8.41
N VAL A 274 38.69 -56.68 8.99
CA VAL A 274 37.77 -55.85 8.23
C VAL A 274 38.63 -55.09 7.23
N ALA A 275 38.48 -55.43 5.95
CA ALA A 275 39.10 -54.68 4.87
C ALA A 275 38.47 -53.29 4.93
N VAL A 276 39.14 -52.36 5.63
CA VAL A 276 38.81 -50.95 5.59
C VAL A 276 38.77 -50.60 4.10
N PRO A 277 37.64 -50.14 3.57
CA PRO A 277 37.59 -49.72 2.18
C PRO A 277 38.69 -48.69 2.00
N GLU A 278 39.63 -48.97 1.08
CA GLU A 278 40.56 -47.97 0.57
C GLU A 278 39.73 -47.06 -0.33
N GLU A 279 38.86 -46.28 0.31
CA GLU A 279 37.96 -45.33 -0.31
C GLU A 279 38.82 -44.33 -1.05
N ALA A 280 38.59 -44.25 -2.36
CA ALA A 280 39.51 -43.61 -3.28
C ALA A 280 39.81 -42.19 -2.81
N ALA A 281 41.07 -41.97 -2.42
CA ALA A 281 41.68 -40.66 -2.30
C ALA A 281 41.73 -40.03 -3.71
N THR A 282 40.56 -39.62 -4.18
CA THR A 282 40.36 -38.92 -5.44
C THR A 282 40.89 -37.52 -5.23
N GLU A 283 42.19 -37.40 -5.46
CA GLU A 283 42.92 -36.23 -5.93
C GLU A 283 42.02 -35.01 -6.20
N ALA A 284 41.68 -34.30 -5.13
CA ALA A 284 41.11 -32.98 -5.22
C ALA A 284 42.26 -32.04 -5.59
N GLU A 285 42.47 -31.84 -6.90
CA GLU A 285 43.29 -30.73 -7.40
C GLU A 285 42.73 -29.43 -6.80
N GLN A 286 43.46 -28.89 -5.83
CA GLN A 286 43.18 -27.62 -5.18
C GLN A 286 43.88 -26.50 -5.99
N PRO A 287 43.17 -25.70 -6.80
CA PRO A 287 43.79 -24.58 -7.48
C PRO A 287 43.99 -23.41 -6.51
N GLY A 288 45.19 -22.83 -6.53
CA GLY A 288 45.43 -21.47 -6.07
C GLY A 288 45.39 -21.26 -4.56
N ALA A 289 46.57 -21.30 -3.94
CA ALA A 289 46.79 -20.47 -2.76
C ALA A 289 46.76 -18.99 -3.18
N GLU A 290 45.88 -18.19 -2.57
CA GLU A 290 46.11 -16.75 -2.48
C GLU A 290 45.95 -16.31 -1.01
N GLU A 291 46.89 -15.49 -0.59
CA GLU A 291 47.32 -15.27 0.78
C GLU A 291 46.78 -13.92 1.28
N ALA A 292 45.84 -13.91 2.23
CA ALA A 292 45.43 -12.65 2.86
C ALA A 292 44.84 -12.79 4.29
N ALA A 293 45.50 -12.07 5.20
CA ALA A 293 44.93 -11.39 6.37
C ALA A 293 44.09 -12.18 7.40
N THR A 294 44.78 -12.49 8.51
CA THR A 294 44.17 -12.67 9.83
C THR A 294 43.49 -11.38 10.32
N GLU A 295 42.16 -11.34 10.47
CA GLU A 295 41.50 -10.43 11.41
C GLU A 295 40.40 -11.14 12.18
N SER A 296 40.45 -11.02 13.51
CA SER A 296 39.46 -11.52 14.45
C SER A 296 38.70 -10.34 15.05
N PRO A 297 37.37 -10.28 14.92
CA PRO A 297 36.53 -9.40 15.71
C PRO A 297 35.75 -10.20 16.78
N GLU A 298 36.30 -10.16 17.98
CA GLU A 298 35.63 -9.68 19.19
C GLU A 298 34.11 -9.94 19.35
N ALA A 299 33.76 -10.72 20.36
CA ALA A 299 32.38 -11.02 20.73
C ALA A 299 31.64 -9.78 21.29
N ALA A 300 30.72 -9.22 20.50
CA ALA A 300 29.81 -8.17 20.96
C ALA A 300 28.64 -8.75 21.79
N ALA A 301 28.39 -8.16 22.96
CA ALA A 301 27.44 -8.68 23.94
C ALA A 301 25.96 -8.54 23.53
N SER A 302 25.14 -9.49 23.99
CA SER A 302 23.69 -9.46 23.86
C SER A 302 23.05 -8.38 24.75
N PRO A 303 22.26 -7.43 24.22
CA PRO A 303 21.51 -6.49 25.03
C PRO A 303 20.20 -7.12 25.53
N THR A 304 20.02 -7.16 26.85
CA THR A 304 18.79 -7.62 27.51
C THR A 304 17.58 -6.73 27.14
N PRO A 305 16.42 -7.30 26.77
CA PRO A 305 15.22 -6.50 26.53
C PRO A 305 14.67 -5.90 27.84
N THR A 306 14.42 -4.59 27.83
CA THR A 306 13.74 -3.88 28.92
C THR A 306 12.22 -3.98 28.75
N PRO A 307 11.45 -4.42 29.76
CA PRO A 307 9.99 -4.47 29.67
C PRO A 307 9.38 -3.07 29.87
N THR A 308 8.66 -2.57 28.86
CA THR A 308 7.84 -1.36 28.96
C THR A 308 6.56 -1.66 29.76
N PRO A 309 6.24 -0.92 30.84
CA PRO A 309 4.99 -1.08 31.56
C PRO A 309 3.82 -0.43 30.79
N ALA A 310 2.70 -1.14 30.70
CA ALA A 310 1.47 -0.63 30.10
C ALA A 310 0.71 0.30 31.06
N PRO A 311 0.12 1.42 30.60
CA PRO A 311 -0.89 2.14 31.36
C PRO A 311 -2.21 1.35 31.36
N SER A 312 -2.80 1.23 32.55
CA SER A 312 -4.14 0.67 32.81
C SER A 312 -5.22 1.77 32.79
N PRO A 313 -6.53 1.43 32.81
CA PRO A 313 -7.59 2.16 32.10
C PRO A 313 -8.06 3.47 32.72
#